data_AF-A0A7Z9QMT5-F1
#
_entry.id   AF-A0A7Z9QMT5-F1
#
_cell.length_a   1.000
_cell.length_b   1.000
_cell.length_c   1.000
_cell.angle_alpha   90.00
_cell.angle_beta   90.00
_cell.angle_gamma   90.00
#
_symmetry.space_group_name_H-M   'P 1'
#
loop_
_entity.id
_entity.type
_entity.pdbx_description
1 polymer ?
#
loop_
_entity_poly.entity_id
_entity_poly.type
_entity_poly.pdbx_seq_one_letter_code
_entity_poly.pdbx_strand_id
1 'polypeptide(L)' 'AWWSSARDWSCSGNSNAEDYGYCLDCDEPINPLRLESDPTATLCIECASKREA' A
#
# COMPACT_ATOMS: atom_id res chain seq x y z
N ALA A 1 -24.09 -28.12 -31.81
CA ALA A 1 -23.55 -26.75 -31.76
C ALA A 1 -22.90 -26.57 -30.39
N TRP A 2 -21.59 -26.77 -30.24
CA TRP A 2 -20.50 -25.81 -30.51
C TRP A 2 -20.56 -24.51 -29.69
N TRP A 3 -20.96 -24.57 -28.42
CA TRP A 3 -20.81 -23.45 -27.47
C TRP A 3 -20.30 -23.88 -26.08
N SER A 4 -19.81 -25.11 -25.93
CA SER A 4 -19.38 -25.64 -24.62
C SER A 4 -17.87 -25.67 -24.43
N SER A 5 -17.11 -24.89 -25.21
CA SER A 5 -15.66 -24.79 -25.04
C SER A 5 -15.13 -23.45 -25.59
N ALA A 6 -14.89 -22.49 -24.71
CA ALA A 6 -13.62 -21.77 -24.59
C ALA A 6 -13.75 -20.48 -23.75
N ARG A 7 -12.95 -20.47 -22.68
CA ARG A 7 -12.10 -19.35 -22.23
C ARG A 7 -12.79 -18.15 -21.57
N ASP A 8 -12.57 -17.98 -20.27
CA ASP A 8 -11.33 -17.44 -19.65
C ASP A 8 -11.45 -15.92 -19.51
N TRP A 9 -12.25 -15.51 -18.53
CA TRP A 9 -12.12 -14.18 -17.94
C TRP A 9 -12.62 -14.27 -16.50
N SER A 10 -11.89 -15.03 -15.69
CA SER A 10 -11.88 -14.77 -14.25
C SER A 10 -11.28 -13.39 -14.06
N CYS A 11 -12.10 -12.34 -14.17
CA CYS A 11 -11.77 -11.04 -13.60
C CYS A 11 -11.85 -11.19 -12.08
N SER A 12 -10.93 -11.96 -11.50
CA SER A 12 -10.57 -11.80 -10.08
C SER A 12 -9.73 -10.54 -9.98
N GLY A 13 -10.39 -9.40 -10.22
CA GLY A 13 -9.88 -8.09 -9.86
C GLY A 13 -9.95 -7.95 -8.34
N ASN A 14 -9.05 -8.62 -7.63
CA ASN A 14 -8.83 -8.34 -6.22
C ASN A 14 -7.89 -7.15 -6.12
N SER A 15 -8.42 -5.94 -6.34
CA SER A 15 -7.70 -4.70 -6.02
C SER A 15 -7.81 -4.46 -4.52
N ASN A 16 -7.02 -5.18 -3.73
CA ASN A 16 -6.83 -4.80 -2.33
C ASN A 16 -5.86 -3.64 -2.38
N ALA A 17 -6.36 -2.43 -2.16
CA ALA A 17 -5.51 -1.28 -1.91
C ALA A 17 -4.85 -1.54 -0.55
N GLU A 18 -3.64 -2.09 -0.64
CA GLU A 18 -2.84 -2.51 0.50
C GLU A 18 -2.49 -1.27 1.32
N ASP A 19 -2.70 -1.40 2.63
CA ASP A 19 -2.52 -0.44 3.70
C ASP A 19 -1.33 0.54 3.46
N TYR A 20 -1.61 1.64 2.78
CA TYR A 20 -0.60 2.63 2.42
C TYR A 20 -0.72 3.83 3.36
N GLY A 21 0.40 4.22 3.96
CA GLY A 21 0.47 5.35 4.87
C GLY A 21 0.44 4.99 6.35
N TYR A 22 0.94 3.82 6.74
CA TYR A 22 1.18 3.47 8.15
C TYR A 22 2.66 3.19 8.42
N CYS A 23 3.08 3.52 9.64
CA CYS A 23 4.46 3.37 10.09
C CYS A 23 4.77 1.91 10.41
N LEU A 24 5.84 1.36 9.83
CA LEU A 24 6.26 -0.03 10.07
C LEU A 24 6.76 -0.32 11.50
N ASP A 25 7.01 0.71 12.31
CA ASP A 25 7.61 0.58 13.64
C ASP A 25 6.58 0.75 14.78
N CYS A 26 5.69 1.72 14.65
CA CYS A 26 4.68 2.03 15.65
C CYS A 26 3.23 1.75 15.20
N ASP A 27 3.02 1.31 13.96
CA ASP A 27 1.69 1.04 13.39
C ASP A 27 0.77 2.28 13.34
N GLU A 28 1.33 3.48 13.50
CA GLU A 28 0.58 4.74 13.43
C GLU A 28 0.50 5.28 12.00
N PRO A 29 -0.58 6.00 11.65
CA PRO A 29 -0.69 6.64 10.34
C PRO A 29 0.43 7.66 10.11
N ILE A 30 1.10 7.54 8.97
CA ILE A 30 2.13 8.48 8.50
C ILE A 30 1.45 9.79 8.08
N ASN A 31 2.05 10.91 8.45
CA ASN A 31 1.51 12.23 8.13
C ASN A 31 1.35 12.39 6.61
N PRO A 32 0.17 12.80 6.10
CA PRO A 32 -0.06 12.95 4.66
C PRO A 32 0.93 13.91 3.99
N LEU A 33 1.35 14.99 4.66
CA LEU A 33 2.37 15.91 4.12
C LEU A 33 3.70 15.20 3.83
N ARG A 34 4.04 14.18 4.62
CA ARG A 34 5.23 13.35 4.41
C ARG A 34 5.05 12.45 3.20
N LEU A 35 3.88 11.84 3.02
CA LEU A 35 3.56 10.99 1.86
C LEU A 35 3.44 11.81 0.56
N GLU A 36 2.97 13.05 0.65
CA GLU A 36 2.94 14.01 -0.45
C GLU A 36 4.35 14.47 -0.85
N SER A 37 5.23 14.68 0.13
CA SER A 37 6.63 15.05 -0.12
C SER A 37 7.50 13.86 -0.55
N ASP A 38 7.27 12.68 0.03
CA ASP A 38 7.99 11.44 -0.22
C ASP A 38 7.02 10.24 -0.09
N PRO A 39 6.47 9.73 -1.20
CA PRO A 39 5.53 8.61 -1.17
C PRO A 39 6.22 7.26 -0.88
N THR A 40 7.53 7.25 -0.68
CA THR A 40 8.27 6.03 -0.30
C THR A 40 8.51 5.94 1.21
N ALA A 41 8.03 6.92 1.98
CA ALA A 41 8.16 6.95 3.42
C ALA A 41 7.41 5.77 4.06
N THR A 42 8.17 4.88 4.70
CA THR A 42 7.65 3.71 5.42
C THR A 42 7.60 3.90 6.94
N LEU A 43 8.13 5.03 7.44
CA LEU A 43 8.19 5.37 8.86
C LEU A 43 7.59 6.76 9.10
N CYS A 44 6.94 6.93 10.25
CA CYS A 44 6.48 8.24 10.71
C CYS A 44 7.67 9.16 11.03
N ILE A 45 7.42 10.48 11.10
CA ILE A 45 8.46 11.48 11.37
C ILE A 45 9.16 11.25 12.71
N GLU A 46 8.43 10.78 13.72
CA GLU A 46 8.97 10.46 15.04
C GLU A 46 9.97 9.29 14.97
N CYS A 47 9.59 8.17 14.36
CA CYS A 47 10.47 7.00 14.23
C CYS A 47 11.63 7.26 13.27
N ALA A 48 11.42 8.02 12.19
CA ALA A 48 12.50 8.43 11.32
C ALA A 48 13.52 9.32 12.07
N SER A 49 13.04 10.33 12.81
CA SER A 49 13.90 11.23 13.59
C SER A 49 14.72 10.47 14.65
N LYS A 50 14.13 9.46 15.29
CA LYS A 50 14.82 8.60 16.27
C LYS A 50 15.96 7.75 15.68
N ARG A 51 15.94 7.45 14.38
CA ARG A 51 16.95 6.59 13.71
C ARG A 51 18.15 7.35 13.18
N GLU A 52 17.97 8.64 12.94
CA GLU A 52 19.02 9.55 12.44
C GLU A 52 19.83 10.20 13.58
N ALA A 53 19.44 9.97 14.84
CA ALA A 53 20.08 10.48 16.05
C ALA A 53 21.12 9.51 16.61
#